data_AF-A0A2V9R4P5-F1
#
_entry.id   AF-A0A2V9R4P5-F1
#
_cell.length_a   1.000
_cell.length_b   1.000
_cell.length_c   1.000
_cell.angle_alpha   90.00
_cell.angle_beta   90.00
_cell.angle_gamma   90.00
#
_symmetry.space_group_name_H-M   'P 1'
#
loop_
_entity.id
_entity.type
_entity.pdbx_description
1 polymer ?
#
loop_
_entity_poly.entity_id
_entity_poly.type
_entity_poly.pdbx_seq_one_letter_code
_entity_poly.pdbx_strand_id
1 'polypeptide(L)'
;KEFAGAMVEKRQQVDNGNSTVAELQVFYLQKDAASWIKTASENLDLADQENRKLLEERRQSDATATTATIVISLVSTVLAIVFGGVIAFGSARSITDPLNKLMHVANQIGNAGELDHKIDIKADDEIGELARTFSSMVAYLREMAGVSEAIAGGDLAVEVKPRSKNDTLGHAFSRMVEGLRHLVRNVRDAATQVANASGQVAGASDESAKISLQTASAIDEVTSTMHEMSVNVQNMVKSTQTQASSVSETSASIDQMVASIQRVADTAKVLLDISNRSREEVHSGIGIMDKATDGLNRINTT
;
A
#
# COMPACT_ATOMS: atom_id res chain seq x y z
N LYS A 1 -11.24 10.28 121.35
CA LYS A 1 -10.73 8.88 121.27
C LYS A 1 -10.79 8.15 122.62
N GLU A 2 -10.71 8.84 123.76
CA GLU A 2 -10.70 8.20 125.08
C GLU A 2 -12.00 7.49 125.50
N PHE A 3 -13.20 8.04 125.21
CA PHE A 3 -14.45 7.46 125.72
C PHE A 3 -14.76 6.07 125.13
N ALA A 4 -14.80 5.95 123.79
CA ALA A 4 -15.16 4.69 123.13
C ALA A 4 -14.11 3.58 123.35
N GLY A 5 -12.82 3.91 123.30
CA GLY A 5 -11.75 2.95 123.57
C GLY A 5 -11.81 2.43 125.01
N ALA A 6 -11.95 3.34 125.98
CA ALA A 6 -12.08 2.96 127.39
C ALA A 6 -13.37 2.19 127.67
N MET A 7 -14.48 2.49 126.98
CA MET A 7 -15.73 1.73 127.09
C MET A 7 -15.60 0.30 126.53
N VAL A 8 -14.92 0.13 125.39
CA VAL A 8 -14.67 -1.20 124.81
C VAL A 8 -13.76 -2.02 125.71
N GLU A 9 -12.69 -1.43 126.22
CA GLU A 9 -11.77 -2.08 127.15
C GLU A 9 -12.47 -2.46 128.47
N LYS A 10 -13.29 -1.56 129.02
CA LYS A 10 -14.08 -1.85 130.22
C LYS A 10 -15.11 -2.95 129.96
N ARG A 11 -15.71 -3.00 128.78
CA ARG A 11 -16.62 -4.09 128.38
C ARG A 11 -15.88 -5.43 128.23
N GLN A 12 -14.69 -5.44 127.63
CA GLN A 12 -13.85 -6.63 127.56
C GLN A 12 -13.44 -7.12 128.96
N GLN A 13 -13.18 -6.22 129.91
CA GLN A 13 -12.92 -6.61 131.31
C GLN A 13 -14.14 -7.28 131.95
N VAL A 14 -15.37 -6.84 131.62
CA VAL A 14 -16.61 -7.51 132.09
C VAL A 14 -16.78 -8.87 131.42
N ASP A 15 -16.58 -8.97 130.11
CA ASP A 15 -16.73 -10.22 129.35
C ASP A 15 -15.71 -11.29 129.78
N ASN A 16 -14.51 -10.86 130.19
CA ASN A 16 -13.44 -11.72 130.72
C ASN A 16 -13.58 -12.02 132.23
N GLY A 17 -14.63 -11.50 132.90
CA GLY A 17 -14.90 -11.74 134.32
C GLY A 17 -14.11 -10.90 135.32
N ASN A 18 -13.31 -9.93 134.85
CA ASN A 18 -12.45 -9.07 135.67
C ASN A 18 -13.14 -7.78 136.18
N SER A 19 -14.40 -7.52 135.81
CA SER A 19 -15.19 -6.36 136.26
C SER A 19 -16.69 -6.71 136.20
N THR A 20 -17.55 -5.95 136.88
CA THR A 20 -19.00 -6.22 136.88
C THR A 20 -19.79 -5.35 135.91
N VAL A 21 -20.97 -5.82 135.49
CA VAL A 21 -21.91 -5.03 134.68
C VAL A 21 -22.29 -3.72 135.39
N ALA A 22 -22.38 -3.74 136.72
CA ALA A 22 -22.65 -2.54 137.52
C ALA A 22 -21.51 -1.52 137.45
N GLU A 23 -20.24 -1.97 137.51
CA GLU A 23 -19.07 -1.11 137.35
C GLU A 23 -18.97 -0.51 135.95
N LEU A 24 -19.32 -1.27 134.90
CA LEU A 24 -19.40 -0.75 133.53
C LEU A 24 -20.48 0.33 133.40
N GLN A 25 -21.63 0.14 134.06
CA GLN A 25 -22.73 1.12 134.05
C GLN A 25 -22.37 2.39 134.84
N VAL A 26 -21.70 2.26 135.98
CA VAL A 26 -21.15 3.41 136.74
C VAL A 26 -20.10 4.16 135.92
N PHE A 27 -19.19 3.43 135.25
CA PHE A 27 -18.17 4.01 134.38
C PHE A 27 -18.80 4.79 133.20
N TYR A 28 -19.86 4.24 132.61
CA TYR A 28 -20.64 4.91 131.56
C TYR A 28 -21.35 6.18 132.05
N LEU A 29 -21.86 6.19 133.29
CA LEU A 29 -22.56 7.35 133.88
C LEU A 29 -21.60 8.44 134.40
N GLN A 30 -20.40 8.07 134.85
CA GLN A 30 -19.37 9.02 135.29
C GLN A 30 -18.69 9.73 134.13
N LYS A 31 -18.60 9.08 132.97
CA LYS A 31 -18.09 9.69 131.75
C LYS A 31 -19.23 10.36 131.01
N ASP A 32 -19.02 11.59 130.55
CA ASP A 32 -20.02 12.37 129.83
C ASP A 32 -20.24 11.81 128.40
N ALA A 33 -21.10 10.81 128.29
CA ALA A 33 -21.47 10.19 127.03
C ALA A 33 -22.16 11.18 126.07
N ALA A 34 -22.89 12.17 126.61
CA ALA A 34 -23.63 13.14 125.80
C ALA A 34 -22.69 14.11 125.06
N SER A 35 -21.63 14.59 125.72
CA SER A 35 -20.60 15.39 125.04
C SER A 35 -19.82 14.58 124.01
N TRP A 36 -19.53 13.30 124.27
CA TRP A 36 -18.89 12.44 123.27
C TRP A 36 -19.77 12.25 122.01
N ILE A 37 -21.08 12.01 122.17
CA ILE A 37 -22.03 11.92 121.05
C ILE A 37 -22.14 13.26 120.31
N LYS A 38 -22.17 14.37 121.03
CA LYS A 38 -22.19 15.72 120.43
C LYS A 38 -20.95 15.99 119.60
N THR A 39 -19.75 15.75 120.14
CA THR A 39 -18.50 15.90 119.39
C THR A 39 -18.39 14.90 118.24
N ALA A 40 -18.90 13.68 118.39
CA ALA A 40 -18.93 12.70 117.30
C ALA A 40 -19.85 13.17 116.16
N SER A 41 -21.05 13.66 116.48
CA SER A 41 -21.99 14.22 115.49
C SER A 41 -21.46 15.49 114.84
N GLU A 42 -20.86 16.41 115.58
CA GLU A 42 -20.21 17.62 115.03
C GLU A 42 -19.07 17.27 114.05
N ASN A 43 -18.26 16.26 114.36
CA ASN A 43 -17.21 15.80 113.45
C ASN A 43 -17.79 15.10 112.21
N LEU A 44 -18.90 14.38 112.36
CA LEU A 44 -19.58 13.71 111.25
C LEU A 44 -20.24 14.73 110.33
N ASP A 45 -20.87 15.75 110.89
CA ASP A 45 -21.46 16.88 110.16
C ASP A 45 -20.37 17.69 109.44
N LEU A 46 -19.22 17.93 110.10
CA LEU A 46 -18.07 18.60 109.47
C LEU A 46 -17.52 17.76 108.31
N ALA A 47 -17.36 16.45 108.50
CA ALA A 47 -16.88 15.54 107.45
C ALA A 47 -17.87 15.45 106.27
N ASP A 48 -19.18 15.44 106.54
CA ASP A 48 -20.21 15.48 105.51
C ASP A 48 -20.21 16.83 104.78
N GLN A 49 -19.99 17.93 105.48
CA GLN A 49 -19.86 19.26 104.88
C GLN A 49 -18.62 19.36 103.98
N GLU A 50 -17.46 18.85 104.42
CA GLU A 50 -16.24 18.78 103.62
C GLU A 50 -16.43 17.87 102.39
N ASN A 51 -17.04 16.69 102.56
CA ASN A 51 -17.33 15.78 101.45
C ASN A 51 -18.27 16.42 100.43
N ARG A 52 -19.33 17.12 100.88
CA ARG A 52 -20.23 17.85 99.99
C ARG A 52 -19.49 18.94 99.22
N LYS A 53 -18.59 19.68 99.88
CA LYS A 53 -17.77 20.70 99.24
C LYS A 53 -16.83 20.09 98.18
N LEU A 54 -16.13 19.02 98.52
CA LEU A 54 -15.24 18.31 97.59
C LEU A 54 -15.99 17.71 96.39
N LEU A 55 -17.18 17.17 96.60
CA LEU A 55 -18.04 16.67 95.53
C LEU A 55 -18.48 17.80 94.60
N GLU A 56 -18.82 18.97 95.14
CA GLU A 56 -19.20 20.13 94.33
C GLU A 56 -18.01 20.67 93.53
N GLU A 57 -16.82 20.78 94.12
CA GLU A 57 -15.58 21.16 93.44
C GLU A 57 -15.22 20.18 92.31
N ARG A 58 -15.34 18.86 92.56
CA ARG A 58 -15.15 17.84 91.52
C ARG A 58 -16.18 17.96 90.41
N ARG A 59 -17.47 18.14 90.73
CA ARG A 59 -18.52 18.29 89.71
C ARG A 59 -18.29 19.52 88.84
N GLN A 60 -17.84 20.64 89.42
CA GLN A 60 -17.49 21.85 88.65
C GLN A 60 -16.26 21.62 87.77
N SER A 61 -15.23 20.94 88.29
CA SER A 61 -14.04 20.55 87.52
C SER A 61 -14.40 19.61 86.36
N ASP A 62 -15.20 18.57 86.62
CA ASP A 62 -15.63 17.58 85.62
C ASP A 62 -16.52 18.20 84.55
N ALA A 63 -17.44 19.09 84.92
CA ALA A 63 -18.27 19.82 83.97
C ALA A 63 -17.43 20.75 83.06
N THR A 64 -16.44 21.43 83.64
CA THR A 64 -15.50 22.28 82.88
C THR A 64 -14.63 21.44 81.95
N ALA A 65 -14.09 20.31 82.43
CA ALA A 65 -13.27 19.40 81.65
C ALA A 65 -14.06 18.74 80.49
N THR A 66 -15.31 18.34 80.76
CA THR A 66 -16.21 17.78 79.74
C THR A 66 -16.52 18.82 78.66
N THR A 67 -16.85 20.05 79.06
CA THR A 67 -17.12 21.16 78.13
C THR A 67 -15.88 21.48 77.30
N ALA A 68 -14.70 21.57 77.92
CA ALA A 68 -13.45 21.81 77.21
C ALA A 68 -13.12 20.70 76.19
N THR A 69 -13.33 19.43 76.56
CA THR A 69 -13.08 18.29 75.67
C THR A 69 -14.02 18.31 74.44
N ILE A 70 -15.30 18.64 74.64
CA ILE A 70 -16.28 18.78 73.55
C ILE A 70 -15.91 19.95 72.62
N VAL A 71 -15.51 21.10 73.18
CA VAL A 71 -15.09 22.25 72.36
C VAL A 71 -13.84 21.91 71.54
N ILE A 72 -12.84 21.26 72.14
CA ILE A 72 -11.63 20.85 71.43
C ILE A 72 -11.95 19.84 70.32
N SER A 73 -12.83 18.87 70.56
CA SER A 73 -13.20 17.87 69.54
C SER A 73 -14.03 18.46 68.39
N LEU A 74 -14.89 19.43 68.68
CA LEU A 74 -15.62 20.18 67.65
C LEU A 74 -14.66 21.02 66.80
N VAL A 75 -13.76 21.76 67.43
CA VAL A 75 -12.76 22.58 66.72
C VAL A 75 -11.85 21.70 65.87
N SER A 76 -11.39 20.56 66.38
CA SER A 76 -10.54 19.64 65.61
C SER A 76 -11.27 19.02 64.43
N THR A 77 -12.56 18.69 64.57
CA THR A 77 -13.40 18.18 63.48
C THR A 77 -13.58 19.22 62.38
N VAL A 78 -13.88 20.47 62.77
CA VAL A 78 -14.01 21.58 61.81
C VAL A 78 -12.69 21.81 61.08
N LEU A 79 -11.57 21.85 61.81
CA LEU A 79 -10.24 21.99 61.20
C LEU A 79 -9.93 20.83 60.24
N ALA A 80 -10.25 19.59 60.60
CA ALA A 80 -10.04 18.42 59.74
C ALA A 80 -10.83 18.53 58.42
N ILE A 81 -12.08 18.99 58.48
CA ILE A 81 -12.91 19.22 57.28
C ILE A 81 -12.31 20.32 56.41
N VAL A 82 -11.89 21.44 57.01
CA VAL A 82 -11.27 22.55 56.28
C VAL A 82 -9.97 22.11 55.60
N PHE A 83 -9.08 21.43 56.34
CA PHE A 83 -7.84 20.89 55.77
C PHE A 83 -8.09 19.86 54.67
N GLY A 84 -9.04 18.95 54.86
CA GLY A 84 -9.45 17.99 53.84
C GLY A 84 -9.96 18.67 52.58
N GLY A 85 -10.76 19.72 52.71
CA GLY A 85 -11.26 20.52 51.59
C GLY A 85 -10.14 21.26 50.84
N VAL A 86 -9.19 21.86 51.57
CA VAL A 86 -8.03 22.54 50.95
C VAL A 86 -7.14 21.56 50.19
N ILE A 87 -6.86 20.39 50.77
CA ILE A 87 -6.07 19.35 50.10
C ILE A 87 -6.81 18.82 48.87
N ALA A 88 -8.10 18.49 49.00
CA ALA A 88 -8.90 17.99 47.89
C ALA A 88 -8.98 19.01 46.73
N PHE A 89 -9.21 20.28 47.04
CA PHE A 89 -9.23 21.35 46.05
C PHE A 89 -7.85 21.57 45.41
N GLY A 90 -6.79 21.52 46.21
CA GLY A 90 -5.40 21.61 45.74
C GLY A 90 -5.07 20.48 44.76
N SER A 91 -5.31 19.22 45.16
CA SER A 91 -5.08 18.04 44.32
C SER A 91 -5.92 18.02 43.05
N ALA A 92 -7.19 18.44 43.13
CA ALA A 92 -8.05 18.53 41.95
C ALA A 92 -7.45 19.51 40.92
N ARG A 93 -6.95 20.66 41.37
CA ARG A 93 -6.40 21.70 40.49
C ARG A 93 -4.99 21.39 39.99
N SER A 94 -4.12 20.79 40.81
CA SER A 94 -2.73 20.49 40.42
C SER A 94 -2.57 19.17 39.68
N ILE A 95 -3.43 18.18 39.92
CA ILE A 95 -3.29 16.83 39.35
C ILE A 95 -4.48 16.50 38.44
N THR A 96 -5.70 16.53 38.97
CA THR A 96 -6.89 16.00 38.24
C THR A 96 -7.21 16.82 36.99
N ASP A 97 -7.22 18.14 37.08
CA ASP A 97 -7.56 19.03 35.96
C ASP A 97 -6.55 18.91 34.80
N PRO A 98 -5.23 19.00 35.00
CA PRO A 98 -4.26 18.79 33.93
C PRO A 98 -4.30 17.39 33.30
N LEU A 99 -4.46 16.34 34.12
CA LEU A 99 -4.54 14.96 33.61
C LEU A 99 -5.79 14.74 32.75
N ASN A 100 -6.93 15.31 33.14
CA ASN A 100 -8.15 15.27 32.33
C ASN A 100 -7.96 15.98 30.99
N LYS A 101 -7.24 17.11 30.95
CA LYS A 101 -6.90 17.80 29.69
C LYS A 101 -6.01 16.96 28.78
N LEU A 102 -4.96 16.34 29.32
CA LEU A 102 -4.08 15.45 28.55
C LEU A 102 -4.85 14.25 28.01
N MET A 103 -5.72 13.65 28.82
CA MET A 103 -6.54 12.53 28.41
C MET A 103 -7.55 12.90 27.33
N HIS A 104 -8.09 14.13 27.35
CA HIS A 104 -8.96 14.62 26.28
C HIS A 104 -8.21 14.74 24.95
N VAL A 105 -7.02 15.34 24.96
CA VAL A 105 -6.18 15.45 23.75
C VAL A 105 -5.74 14.08 23.24
N ALA A 106 -5.35 13.17 24.15
CA ALA A 106 -5.01 11.80 23.77
C ALA A 106 -6.20 11.06 23.12
N ASN A 107 -7.41 11.24 23.63
CA ASN A 107 -8.63 10.68 23.02
C ASN A 107 -8.93 11.28 21.64
N GLN A 108 -8.71 12.59 21.45
CA GLN A 108 -8.90 13.23 20.15
C GLN A 108 -7.89 12.71 19.12
N ILE A 109 -6.62 12.55 19.51
CA ILE A 109 -5.59 11.98 18.64
C ILE A 109 -5.90 10.50 18.34
N GLY A 110 -6.25 9.71 19.35
CA GLY A 110 -6.47 8.28 19.21
C GLY A 110 -7.75 7.90 18.45
N ASN A 111 -8.86 8.61 18.71
CA ASN A 111 -10.16 8.26 18.16
C ASN A 111 -10.52 9.08 16.91
N ALA A 112 -10.19 10.37 16.89
CA ALA A 112 -10.54 11.27 15.80
C ALA A 112 -9.37 11.54 14.83
N GLY A 113 -8.13 11.21 15.23
CA GLY A 113 -6.94 11.49 14.42
C GLY A 113 -6.56 12.99 14.38
N GLU A 114 -7.14 13.81 15.26
CA GLU A 114 -6.95 15.26 15.25
C GLU A 114 -5.65 15.66 15.97
N LEU A 115 -4.73 16.30 15.24
CA LEU A 115 -3.44 16.73 15.79
C LEU A 115 -3.35 18.24 16.08
N ASP A 116 -4.41 19.01 15.78
CA ASP A 116 -4.35 20.47 15.82
C ASP A 116 -4.46 21.08 17.23
N HIS A 117 -4.82 20.29 18.23
CA HIS A 117 -5.03 20.72 19.60
C HIS A 117 -3.73 21.19 20.28
N LYS A 118 -3.80 22.32 20.98
CA LYS A 118 -2.69 22.89 21.76
C LYS A 118 -2.79 22.46 23.22
N ILE A 119 -1.66 22.00 23.76
CA ILE A 119 -1.55 21.58 25.16
C ILE A 119 -0.95 22.74 25.95
N ASP A 120 -1.82 23.58 26.51
CA ASP A 120 -1.40 24.68 27.41
C ASP A 120 -1.59 24.25 28.86
N ILE A 121 -0.59 23.56 29.41
CA ILE A 121 -0.52 23.17 30.81
C ILE A 121 0.73 23.82 31.39
N LYS A 122 0.52 24.80 32.28
CA LYS A 122 1.57 25.52 33.00
C LYS A 122 1.68 24.93 34.40
N ALA A 123 2.55 23.93 34.52
CA ALA A 123 2.93 23.33 35.80
C ALA A 123 4.46 23.11 35.80
N ASP A 124 5.08 23.31 36.96
CA ASP A 124 6.53 23.19 37.16
C ASP A 124 6.91 21.85 37.81
N ASP A 125 5.97 20.92 37.88
CA ASP A 125 6.10 19.58 38.45
C ASP A 125 6.19 18.50 37.35
N GLU A 126 6.08 17.24 37.75
CA GLU A 126 6.08 16.07 36.87
C GLU A 126 4.91 16.08 35.89
N ILE A 127 3.77 16.69 36.26
CA ILE A 127 2.61 16.85 35.38
C ILE A 127 2.94 17.85 34.26
N GLY A 128 3.67 18.90 34.59
CA GLY A 128 4.24 19.83 33.62
C GLY A 128 5.23 19.17 32.66
N GLU A 129 6.15 18.35 33.18
CA GLU A 129 7.11 17.61 32.34
C GLU A 129 6.42 16.61 31.41
N LEU A 130 5.42 15.89 31.91
CA LEU A 130 4.58 15.01 31.11
C LEU A 130 3.87 15.79 29.99
N ALA A 131 3.30 16.95 30.30
CA ALA A 131 2.63 17.78 29.29
C ALA A 131 3.58 18.27 28.20
N ARG A 132 4.81 18.68 28.55
CA ARG A 132 5.85 19.09 27.57
C ARG A 132 6.29 17.93 26.68
N THR A 133 6.51 16.76 27.28
CA THR A 133 6.90 15.55 26.55
C THR A 133 5.80 15.10 25.60
N PHE A 134 4.55 15.08 26.07
CA PHE A 134 3.40 14.75 25.25
C PHE A 134 3.21 15.79 24.13
N SER A 135 3.35 17.09 24.39
CA SER A 135 3.31 18.12 23.35
C SER A 135 4.38 17.92 22.27
N SER A 136 5.58 17.46 22.65
CA SER A 136 6.68 17.16 21.71
C SER A 136 6.35 15.95 20.83
N MET A 137 5.65 14.96 21.38
CA MET A 137 5.13 13.80 20.62
C MET A 137 4.06 14.26 19.63
N VAL A 138 3.09 15.07 20.03
CA VAL A 138 2.05 15.61 19.12
C VAL A 138 2.69 16.43 17.99
N ALA A 139 3.67 17.29 18.32
CA ALA A 139 4.40 18.06 17.32
C ALA A 139 5.12 17.16 16.31
N TYR A 140 5.71 16.04 16.77
CA TYR A 140 6.33 15.05 15.88
C TYR A 140 5.31 14.40 14.93
N LEU A 141 4.15 13.99 15.45
CA LEU A 141 3.09 13.41 14.64
C LEU A 141 2.57 14.42 13.59
N ARG A 142 2.43 15.70 13.95
CA ARG A 142 2.06 16.78 13.01
C ARG A 142 3.10 16.96 11.91
N GLU A 143 4.38 16.92 12.26
CA GLU A 143 5.48 17.00 11.29
C GLU A 143 5.40 15.84 10.28
N MET A 144 5.18 14.61 10.76
CA MET A 144 5.04 13.43 9.88
C MET A 144 3.75 13.48 9.04
N ALA A 145 2.65 14.03 9.58
CA ALA A 145 1.44 14.28 8.80
C ALA A 145 1.70 15.31 7.69
N GLY A 146 2.44 16.38 7.97
CA GLY A 146 2.85 17.37 6.97
C GLY A 146 3.75 16.79 5.87
N VAL A 147 4.68 15.90 6.22
CA VAL A 147 5.46 15.13 5.24
C VAL A 147 4.55 14.26 4.37
N SER A 148 3.57 13.60 4.97
CA SER A 148 2.60 12.77 4.24
C SER A 148 1.79 13.60 3.25
N GLU A 149 1.35 14.79 3.66
CA GLU A 149 0.61 15.73 2.81
C GLU A 149 1.49 16.24 1.65
N ALA A 150 2.76 16.55 1.90
CA ALA A 150 3.71 16.93 0.85
C ALA A 150 3.88 15.81 -0.19
N ILE A 151 4.05 14.56 0.27
CA ILE A 151 4.14 13.38 -0.60
C ILE A 151 2.85 13.19 -1.40
N ALA A 152 1.68 13.34 -0.78
CA ALA A 152 0.38 13.24 -1.45
C ALA A 152 0.19 14.35 -2.50
N GLY A 153 0.71 15.55 -2.22
CA GLY A 153 0.78 16.66 -3.17
C GLY A 153 1.82 16.48 -4.28
N GLY A 154 2.59 15.39 -4.27
CA GLY A 154 3.65 15.11 -5.24
C GLY A 154 4.96 15.85 -4.99
N ASP A 155 5.06 16.61 -3.90
CA ASP A 155 6.30 17.21 -3.45
C ASP A 155 7.18 16.14 -2.78
N LEU A 156 7.94 15.46 -3.63
CA LEU A 156 8.96 14.54 -3.19
C LEU A 156 10.28 15.25 -2.89
N ALA A 157 10.40 16.59 -2.88
CA ALA A 157 11.64 17.27 -2.50
C ALA A 157 11.82 17.39 -0.99
N VAL A 158 10.75 17.13 -0.21
CA VAL A 158 10.79 17.12 1.25
C VAL A 158 11.88 16.22 1.82
N GLU A 159 12.62 16.72 2.80
CA GLU A 159 13.68 15.97 3.49
C GLU A 159 13.17 15.48 4.84
N VAL A 160 13.07 14.16 5.00
CA VAL A 160 12.68 13.54 6.27
C VAL A 160 13.94 13.23 7.07
N LYS A 161 14.11 13.88 8.22
CA LYS A 161 15.25 13.67 9.13
C LYS A 161 14.80 12.84 10.34
N PRO A 162 15.21 11.56 10.44
CA PRO A 162 14.92 10.76 11.62
C PRO A 162 15.51 11.41 12.88
N ARG A 163 14.71 11.53 13.94
CA ARG A 163 15.12 12.21 15.20
C ARG A 163 16.12 11.40 16.02
N SER A 164 16.16 10.08 15.81
CA SER A 164 17.09 9.19 16.49
C SER A 164 17.41 7.97 15.64
N LYS A 165 18.40 7.17 16.07
CA LYS A 165 18.72 5.88 15.43
C LYS A 165 17.52 4.92 15.44
N ASN A 166 16.64 5.02 16.43
CA ASN A 166 15.49 4.15 16.62
C ASN A 166 14.17 4.78 16.16
N ASP A 167 14.21 5.88 15.41
CA ASP A 167 13.01 6.55 14.92
C ASP A 167 12.37 5.77 13.76
N THR A 168 11.51 4.81 14.10
CA THR A 168 10.87 3.92 13.14
C THR A 168 10.07 4.68 12.07
N LEU A 169 9.30 5.71 12.48
CA LEU A 169 8.49 6.50 11.57
C LEU A 169 9.37 7.35 10.64
N GLY A 170 10.34 8.09 11.19
CA GLY A 170 11.23 8.94 10.40
C GLY A 170 12.01 8.14 9.35
N HIS A 171 12.52 6.96 9.71
CA HIS A 171 13.19 6.06 8.77
C HIS A 171 12.23 5.48 7.71
N ALA A 172 11.00 5.13 8.08
CA ALA A 172 10.02 4.60 7.14
C ALA A 172 9.60 5.66 6.10
N PHE A 173 9.30 6.89 6.55
CA PHE A 173 8.99 8.01 5.67
C PHE A 173 10.16 8.37 4.77
N SER A 174 11.39 8.38 5.28
CA SER A 174 12.60 8.62 4.47
C SER A 174 12.75 7.60 3.33
N ARG A 175 12.63 6.30 3.64
CA ARG A 175 12.65 5.23 2.61
C ARG A 175 11.49 5.35 1.63
N MET A 176 10.30 5.75 2.08
CA MET A 176 9.14 5.94 1.22
C MET A 176 9.39 7.07 0.21
N VAL A 177 9.87 8.23 0.67
CA VAL A 177 10.20 9.36 -0.21
C VAL A 177 11.28 8.97 -1.22
N GLU A 178 12.34 8.27 -0.77
CA GLU A 178 13.39 7.78 -1.67
C GLU A 178 12.88 6.81 -2.73
N GLY A 179 12.04 5.84 -2.34
CA GLY A 179 11.42 4.89 -3.25
C GLY A 179 10.51 5.57 -4.27
N LEU A 180 9.69 6.52 -3.84
CA LEU A 180 8.83 7.30 -4.74
C LEU A 180 9.66 8.16 -5.70
N ARG A 181 10.73 8.81 -5.24
CA ARG A 181 11.66 9.54 -6.12
C ARG A 181 12.25 8.63 -7.19
N HIS A 182 12.64 7.42 -6.80
CA HIS A 182 13.18 6.44 -7.75
C HIS A 182 12.13 6.00 -8.77
N LEU A 183 10.89 5.75 -8.35
CA LEU A 183 9.79 5.40 -9.26
C LEU A 183 9.51 6.51 -10.27
N VAL A 184 9.45 7.76 -9.81
CA VAL A 184 9.23 8.93 -10.70
C VAL A 184 10.36 9.07 -11.72
N ARG A 185 11.63 8.88 -11.30
CA ARG A 185 12.77 8.88 -12.23
C ARG A 185 12.64 7.76 -13.27
N ASN A 186 12.37 6.53 -12.85
CA ASN A 186 12.18 5.41 -13.78
C ASN A 186 11.06 5.67 -14.80
N VAL A 187 9.94 6.24 -14.35
CA VAL A 187 8.83 6.61 -15.24
C VAL A 187 9.25 7.69 -16.24
N ARG A 188 10.01 8.70 -15.80
CA ARG A 188 10.52 9.75 -16.68
C ARG A 188 11.51 9.21 -17.72
N ASP A 189 12.39 8.29 -17.32
CA ASP A 189 13.36 7.67 -18.21
C ASP A 189 12.64 6.78 -19.26
N ALA A 190 11.65 5.99 -18.81
CA ALA A 190 10.80 5.21 -19.71
C ALA A 190 10.02 6.09 -20.69
N ALA A 191 9.45 7.21 -20.23
CA ALA A 191 8.76 8.17 -21.10
C ALA A 191 9.71 8.78 -22.15
N THR A 192 10.95 9.07 -21.77
CA THR A 192 11.98 9.57 -22.69
C THR A 192 12.35 8.52 -23.74
N GLN A 193 12.48 7.26 -23.32
CA GLN A 193 12.75 6.15 -24.23
C GLN A 193 11.61 5.93 -25.23
N VAL A 194 10.35 5.99 -24.75
CA VAL A 194 9.16 5.92 -25.62
C VAL A 194 9.14 7.08 -26.61
N ALA A 195 9.40 8.31 -26.17
CA ALA A 195 9.45 9.47 -27.06
C ALA A 195 10.51 9.30 -28.17
N ASN A 196 11.70 8.80 -27.82
CA ASN A 196 12.75 8.51 -28.80
C ASN A 196 12.34 7.41 -29.79
N ALA A 197 11.71 6.33 -29.30
CA ALA A 197 11.21 5.25 -30.15
C ALA A 197 10.10 5.74 -31.10
N SER A 198 9.17 6.56 -30.61
CA SER A 198 8.14 7.19 -31.45
C SER A 198 8.75 8.06 -32.55
N GLY A 199 9.83 8.80 -32.26
CA GLY A 199 10.57 9.57 -33.26
C GLY A 199 11.18 8.68 -34.35
N GLN A 200 11.76 7.54 -33.99
CA GLN A 200 12.30 6.57 -34.95
C GLN A 200 11.20 5.95 -35.83
N VAL A 201 10.07 5.57 -35.23
CA VAL A 201 8.91 5.01 -35.95
C VAL A 201 8.34 6.02 -36.94
N ALA A 202 8.25 7.29 -36.56
CA ALA A 202 7.82 8.36 -37.46
C ALA A 202 8.76 8.48 -38.67
N GLY A 203 10.08 8.50 -38.43
CA GLY A 203 11.07 8.53 -39.51
C GLY A 203 11.00 7.29 -40.43
N ALA A 204 10.81 6.10 -39.86
CA ALA A 204 10.64 4.87 -40.64
C ALA A 204 9.34 4.89 -41.48
N SER A 205 8.28 5.50 -40.95
CA SER A 205 7.01 5.66 -41.66
C SER A 205 7.12 6.64 -42.82
N ASP A 206 7.83 7.75 -42.65
CA ASP A 206 8.13 8.69 -43.74
C ASP A 206 8.95 8.03 -44.85
N GLU A 207 9.94 7.22 -44.49
CA GLU A 207 10.74 6.48 -45.46
C GLU A 207 9.91 5.41 -46.18
N SER A 208 9.07 4.67 -45.45
CA SER A 208 8.15 3.71 -46.03
C SER A 208 7.19 4.37 -47.02
N ALA A 209 6.68 5.56 -46.72
CA ALA A 209 5.80 6.31 -47.61
C ALA A 209 6.52 6.68 -48.92
N LYS A 210 7.79 7.11 -48.86
CA LYS A 210 8.61 7.36 -50.05
C LYS A 210 8.82 6.10 -50.88
N ILE A 211 9.14 4.99 -50.24
CA ILE A 211 9.32 3.70 -50.91
C ILE A 211 8.02 3.26 -51.59
N SER A 212 6.87 3.42 -50.94
CA SER A 212 5.57 3.13 -51.55
C SER A 212 5.31 3.98 -52.80
N LEU A 213 5.64 5.27 -52.78
CA LEU A 213 5.54 6.13 -53.97
C LEU A 213 6.46 5.67 -55.10
N GLN A 214 7.71 5.29 -54.80
CA GLN A 214 8.62 4.73 -55.80
C GLN A 214 8.10 3.40 -56.36
N THR A 215 7.53 2.56 -55.50
CA THR A 215 6.95 1.27 -55.90
C THR A 215 5.77 1.47 -56.85
N ALA A 216 4.91 2.46 -56.58
CA ALA A 216 3.83 2.82 -57.49
C ALA A 216 4.36 3.23 -58.87
N SER A 217 5.39 4.08 -58.92
CA SER A 217 6.04 4.46 -60.18
C SER A 217 6.65 3.26 -60.91
N ALA A 218 7.26 2.32 -60.19
CA ALA A 218 7.81 1.10 -60.80
C ALA A 218 6.70 0.19 -61.35
N ILE A 219 5.54 0.13 -60.69
CA ILE A 219 4.37 -0.59 -61.20
C ILE A 219 3.85 0.04 -62.50
N ASP A 220 3.80 1.38 -62.57
CA ASP A 220 3.40 2.08 -63.80
C ASP A 220 4.36 1.75 -64.96
N GLU A 221 5.67 1.72 -64.70
CA GLU A 221 6.69 1.33 -65.68
C GLU A 221 6.55 -0.12 -66.12
N VAL A 222 6.37 -1.06 -65.18
CA VAL A 222 6.11 -2.47 -65.49
C VAL A 222 4.83 -2.63 -66.32
N THR A 223 3.78 -1.86 -66.02
CA THR A 223 2.53 -1.89 -66.80
C THR A 223 2.74 -1.41 -68.22
N SER A 224 3.54 -0.34 -68.42
CA SER A 224 3.91 0.15 -69.75
C SER A 224 4.72 -0.90 -70.54
N THR A 225 5.72 -1.51 -69.90
CA THR A 225 6.52 -2.57 -70.56
C THR A 225 5.68 -3.80 -70.89
N MET A 226 4.71 -4.17 -70.04
CA MET A 226 3.73 -5.22 -70.36
C MET A 226 2.86 -4.84 -71.57
N HIS A 227 2.45 -3.57 -71.69
CA HIS A 227 1.70 -3.10 -72.84
C HIS A 227 2.52 -3.19 -74.13
N GLU A 228 3.76 -2.71 -74.12
CA GLU A 228 4.69 -2.85 -75.26
C GLU A 228 4.95 -4.31 -75.60
N MET A 229 5.13 -5.17 -74.60
CA MET A 229 5.31 -6.61 -74.80
C MET A 229 4.07 -7.24 -75.44
N SER A 230 2.86 -6.86 -75.03
CA SER A 230 1.61 -7.32 -75.63
C SER A 230 1.54 -6.95 -77.12
N VAL A 231 1.88 -5.69 -77.46
CA VAL A 231 1.95 -5.22 -78.84
C VAL A 231 3.00 -6.02 -79.64
N ASN A 232 4.17 -6.28 -79.06
CA ASN A 232 5.21 -7.09 -79.70
C ASN A 232 4.77 -8.55 -79.94
N VAL A 233 4.07 -9.16 -78.97
CA VAL A 233 3.49 -10.50 -79.14
C VAL A 233 2.45 -10.51 -80.28
N GLN A 234 1.59 -9.49 -80.37
CA GLN A 234 0.64 -9.37 -81.49
C GLN A 234 1.34 -9.25 -82.85
N ASN A 235 2.39 -8.42 -82.93
CA ASN A 235 3.20 -8.28 -84.14
C ASN A 235 3.88 -9.60 -84.51
N MET A 236 4.37 -10.34 -83.53
CA MET A 236 4.98 -11.66 -83.72
C MET A 236 3.95 -12.66 -84.26
N VAL A 237 2.75 -12.74 -83.68
CA VAL A 237 1.66 -13.60 -84.18
C VAL A 237 1.32 -13.27 -85.64
N LYS A 238 1.19 -11.98 -85.97
CA LYS A 238 0.93 -11.53 -87.36
C LYS A 238 2.05 -11.93 -88.31
N SER A 239 3.30 -11.81 -87.87
CA SER A 239 4.49 -12.18 -88.64
C SER A 239 4.54 -13.69 -88.88
N THR A 240 4.29 -14.49 -87.86
CA THR A 240 4.19 -15.96 -87.96
C THR A 240 3.04 -16.37 -88.87
N GLN A 241 1.89 -15.69 -88.83
CA GLN A 241 0.78 -15.96 -89.75
C GLN A 241 1.15 -15.67 -91.20
N THR A 242 1.84 -14.56 -91.44
CA THR A 242 2.34 -14.20 -92.78
C THR A 242 3.35 -15.24 -93.27
N GLN A 243 4.28 -15.64 -92.40
CA GLN A 243 5.28 -16.66 -92.70
C GLN A 243 4.62 -18.01 -93.03
N ALA A 244 3.61 -18.43 -92.25
CA ALA A 244 2.86 -19.65 -92.52
C ALA A 244 2.20 -19.62 -93.91
N SER A 245 1.60 -18.47 -94.29
CA SER A 245 1.03 -18.30 -95.63
C SER A 245 2.06 -18.42 -96.74
N SER A 246 3.23 -17.78 -96.59
CA SER A 246 4.32 -17.89 -97.57
C SER A 246 4.88 -19.31 -97.67
N VAL A 247 4.96 -20.04 -96.55
CA VAL A 247 5.33 -21.46 -96.54
C VAL A 247 4.29 -22.31 -97.29
N SER A 248 3.00 -22.07 -97.07
CA SER A 248 1.93 -22.76 -97.81
C SER A 248 2.00 -22.49 -99.32
N GLU A 249 2.24 -21.25 -99.73
CA GLU A 249 2.42 -20.88 -101.14
C GLU A 249 3.66 -21.54 -101.77
N THR A 250 4.76 -21.57 -101.02
CA THR A 250 5.98 -22.27 -101.42
C THR A 250 5.73 -23.76 -101.58
N SER A 251 4.99 -24.38 -100.65
CA SER A 251 4.60 -25.79 -100.72
C SER A 251 3.77 -26.08 -101.97
N ALA A 252 2.79 -25.24 -102.29
CA ALA A 252 1.97 -25.38 -103.50
C ALA A 252 2.82 -25.25 -104.79
N SER A 253 3.77 -24.32 -104.79
CA SER A 253 4.72 -24.16 -105.90
C SER A 253 5.63 -25.39 -106.06
N ILE A 254 6.06 -25.99 -104.94
CA ILE A 254 6.80 -27.26 -104.94
C ILE A 254 5.94 -28.38 -105.52
N ASP A 255 4.67 -28.50 -105.14
CA ASP A 255 3.76 -29.52 -105.70
C ASP A 255 3.59 -29.35 -107.21
N GLN A 256 3.41 -28.11 -107.69
CA GLN A 256 3.35 -27.82 -109.13
C GLN A 256 4.66 -28.17 -109.85
N MET A 257 5.80 -27.93 -109.20
CA MET A 257 7.12 -28.27 -109.73
C MET A 257 7.31 -29.79 -109.80
N VAL A 258 6.90 -30.56 -108.78
CA VAL A 258 6.91 -32.03 -108.80
C VAL A 258 6.05 -32.57 -109.95
N ALA A 259 4.83 -32.06 -110.11
CA ALA A 259 3.96 -32.44 -111.23
C ALA A 259 4.55 -32.09 -112.60
N SER A 260 5.33 -31.01 -112.69
CA SER A 260 6.04 -30.61 -113.90
C SER A 260 7.25 -31.51 -114.17
N ILE A 261 8.04 -31.83 -113.14
CA ILE A 261 9.15 -32.80 -113.24
C ILE A 261 8.64 -34.17 -113.67
N GLN A 262 7.50 -34.62 -113.15
CA GLN A 262 6.88 -35.88 -113.57
C GLN A 262 6.48 -35.86 -115.04
N ARG A 263 5.84 -34.77 -115.50
CA ARG A 263 5.53 -34.58 -116.94
C ARG A 263 6.79 -34.57 -117.81
N VAL A 264 7.86 -33.92 -117.38
CA VAL A 264 9.15 -33.92 -118.08
C VAL A 264 9.72 -35.34 -118.13
N ALA A 265 9.67 -36.10 -117.02
CA ALA A 265 10.13 -37.49 -116.96
C ALA A 265 9.31 -38.42 -117.88
N ASP A 266 7.99 -38.29 -117.90
CA ASP A 266 7.11 -39.07 -118.80
C ASP A 266 7.39 -38.72 -120.27
N THR A 267 7.56 -37.42 -120.58
CA THR A 267 7.93 -36.96 -121.93
C THR A 267 9.29 -37.49 -122.35
N ALA A 268 10.27 -37.50 -121.44
CA ALA A 268 11.58 -38.09 -121.68
C ALA A 268 11.50 -39.60 -121.96
N LYS A 269 10.62 -40.33 -121.25
CA LYS A 269 10.36 -41.76 -121.50
C LYS A 269 9.74 -41.99 -122.87
N VAL A 270 8.74 -41.20 -123.26
CA VAL A 270 8.15 -41.25 -124.60
C VAL A 270 9.18 -40.94 -125.68
N LEU A 271 10.02 -39.92 -125.49
CA LEU A 271 11.12 -39.60 -126.40
C LEU A 271 12.13 -40.73 -126.52
N LEU A 272 12.47 -41.42 -125.42
CA LEU A 272 13.35 -42.58 -125.44
C LEU A 272 12.74 -43.74 -126.24
N ASP A 273 11.44 -44.01 -126.06
CA ASP A 273 10.70 -45.05 -126.79
C ASP A 273 10.64 -44.74 -128.30
N ILE A 274 10.34 -43.48 -128.66
CA ILE A 274 10.39 -42.99 -130.04
C ILE A 274 11.81 -43.13 -130.60
N SER A 275 12.84 -42.75 -129.84
CA SER A 275 14.23 -42.87 -130.28
C SER A 275 14.64 -44.33 -130.51
N ASN A 276 14.18 -45.26 -129.66
CA ASN A 276 14.44 -46.69 -129.84
C ASN A 276 13.70 -47.24 -131.07
N ARG A 277 12.42 -46.90 -131.24
CA ARG A 277 11.63 -47.30 -132.43
C ARG A 277 12.20 -46.70 -133.71
N SER A 278 12.65 -45.44 -133.68
CA SER A 278 13.33 -44.81 -134.81
C SER A 278 14.65 -45.49 -135.13
N ARG A 279 15.44 -45.90 -134.13
CA ARG A 279 16.65 -46.74 -134.36
C ARG A 279 16.30 -48.08 -135.00
N GLU A 280 15.21 -48.71 -134.58
CA GLU A 280 14.72 -49.97 -135.15
C GLU A 280 14.25 -49.79 -136.60
N GLU A 281 13.49 -48.73 -136.90
CA GLU A 281 13.09 -48.38 -138.27
C GLU A 281 14.28 -48.02 -139.15
N VAL A 282 15.26 -47.27 -138.65
CA VAL A 282 16.50 -47.00 -139.38
C VAL A 282 17.25 -48.30 -139.64
N HIS A 283 17.32 -49.23 -138.68
CA HIS A 283 17.93 -50.54 -138.90
C HIS A 283 17.17 -51.38 -139.94
N SER A 284 15.85 -51.41 -139.87
CA SER A 284 14.98 -52.08 -140.84
C SER A 284 15.13 -51.46 -142.23
N GLY A 285 15.14 -50.12 -142.31
CA GLY A 285 15.37 -49.35 -143.53
C GLY A 285 16.74 -49.60 -144.13
N ILE A 286 17.81 -49.64 -143.32
CA ILE A 286 19.15 -50.08 -143.76
C ILE A 286 19.05 -51.50 -144.32
N GLY A 287 18.37 -52.43 -143.65
CA GLY A 287 18.17 -53.79 -144.16
C GLY A 287 17.40 -53.86 -145.48
N ILE A 288 16.40 -52.99 -145.69
CA ILE A 288 15.69 -52.87 -146.97
C ILE A 288 16.60 -52.26 -148.04
N MET A 289 17.37 -51.22 -147.70
CA MET A 289 18.34 -50.62 -148.61
C MET A 289 19.45 -51.60 -148.99
N ASP A 290 19.91 -52.44 -148.07
CA ASP A 290 20.89 -53.49 -148.31
C ASP A 290 20.31 -54.55 -149.27
N LYS A 291 19.09 -55.03 -149.02
CA LYS A 291 18.35 -55.91 -149.95
C LYS A 291 18.11 -55.28 -151.32
N ALA A 292 17.82 -53.99 -151.38
CA ALA A 292 17.62 -53.25 -152.63
C ALA A 292 18.95 -53.06 -153.39
N THR A 293 20.06 -52.82 -152.67
CA THR A 293 21.41 -52.70 -153.23
C THR A 293 21.87 -54.06 -153.76
N ASP A 294 21.63 -55.14 -153.01
CA ASP A 294 21.81 -56.53 -153.49
C ASP A 294 20.95 -56.80 -154.72
N GLY A 295 19.68 -56.40 -154.72
CA GLY A 295 18.77 -56.51 -155.86
C GLY A 295 19.28 -55.76 -157.10
N LEU A 296 19.76 -54.52 -156.93
CA LEU A 296 20.36 -53.71 -158.00
C LEU A 296 21.67 -54.32 -158.52
N ASN A 297 22.53 -54.83 -157.64
CA ASN A 297 23.73 -55.58 -158.04
C ASN A 297 23.38 -56.85 -158.83
N ARG A 298 22.28 -57.51 -158.47
CA ARG A 298 21.75 -58.68 -159.19
C ARG A 298 21.22 -58.32 -160.58
N ILE A 299 20.58 -57.16 -160.74
CA ILE A 299 20.15 -56.64 -162.05
C ILE A 299 21.37 -56.22 -162.90
N ASN A 300 22.38 -55.58 -162.30
CA ASN A 300 23.60 -55.16 -162.99
C ASN A 300 24.53 -56.32 -163.41
N THR A 301 24.24 -57.55 -162.98
CA THR A 301 24.97 -58.78 -163.34
C THR A 301 24.18 -59.70 -164.29
N THR A 302 23.04 -59.26 -164.81
CA THR A 302 22.24 -59.95 -165.85
C THR A 302 22.20 -59.13 -167.13
#